data_AF-A0A2L0BJJ3-F1
#
_entry.id   AF-A0A2L0BJJ3-F1
#
_cell.length_a   1.000
_cell.length_b   1.000
_cell.length_c   1.000
_cell.angle_alpha   90.00
_cell.angle_beta   90.00
_cell.angle_gamma   90.00
#
_symmetry.space_group_name_H-M   'P 1'
#
loop_
_entity.id
_entity.type
_entity.pdbx_description
1 polymer ?
#
loop_
_entity_poly.entity_id
_entity_poly.type
_entity_poly.pdbx_seq_one_letter_code
_entity_poly.pdbx_strand_id
1 'polypeptide(L)'
;VRCIAQMVNSQATNIKSGWKNIFSVFHLAAGDQEEAIVELAFQTTGKIINELYEKQFPAMIDSFQDAVKCLSEFACNARFPDTSMEAIRLVRTCALSVYSSPHLFAEHAGMESDIAVTEDDRVWVRGWFPLLFSLSCVVNRCKLDVRTRALTVLFEIVKTYGESFRAHWWKDLFKVLFRIFDNMKLPEHHTEKAEW
;
A
#
# COMPACT_ATOMS: atom_id res chain seq x y z
N VAL A 1 -1.62 -7.94 19.47
CA VAL A 1 -2.03 -8.56 18.18
C VAL A 1 -3.15 -9.59 18.33
N ARG A 2 -2.99 -10.66 19.13
CA ARG A 2 -3.99 -11.73 19.28
C ARG A 2 -5.42 -11.25 19.56
N CYS A 3 -5.63 -10.36 20.52
CA CYS A 3 -6.98 -9.86 20.83
C CYS A 3 -7.62 -9.11 19.65
N ILE A 4 -6.83 -8.34 18.90
CA ILE A 4 -7.31 -7.61 17.72
C ILE A 4 -7.64 -8.59 16.59
N ALA A 5 -6.80 -9.58 16.35
CA ALA A 5 -7.08 -10.63 15.35
C ALA A 5 -8.38 -11.39 15.68
N GLN A 6 -8.57 -11.75 16.95
CA GLN A 6 -9.81 -12.39 17.42
C GLN A 6 -11.02 -11.47 17.27
N MET A 7 -10.89 -10.18 17.58
CA MET A 7 -11.95 -9.19 17.39
C MET A 7 -12.36 -9.09 15.91
N VAL A 8 -11.40 -9.01 14.98
CA VAL A 8 -11.69 -9.01 13.54
C VAL A 8 -12.38 -10.31 13.14
N ASN A 9 -11.89 -11.47 13.60
CA ASN A 9 -12.46 -12.76 13.23
C ASN A 9 -13.87 -13.00 13.74
N SER A 10 -14.22 -12.47 14.91
CA SER A 10 -15.51 -12.74 15.57
C SER A 10 -16.53 -11.61 15.43
N GLN A 11 -16.07 -10.36 15.25
CA GLN A 11 -16.92 -9.17 15.33
C GLN A 11 -16.81 -8.23 14.14
N ALA A 12 -16.19 -8.64 13.01
CA ALA A 12 -15.96 -7.76 11.85
C ALA A 12 -17.18 -6.96 11.38
N THR A 13 -18.38 -7.54 11.40
CA THR A 13 -19.63 -6.87 10.98
C THR A 13 -20.10 -5.78 11.94
N ASN A 14 -19.68 -5.88 13.21
CA ASN A 14 -20.01 -4.95 14.29
C ASN A 14 -19.00 -3.80 14.41
N ILE A 15 -17.84 -3.88 13.74
CA ILE A 15 -16.83 -2.82 13.73
C ILE A 15 -17.27 -1.73 12.76
N LYS A 16 -17.85 -0.65 13.29
CA LYS A 16 -18.26 0.54 12.50
C LYS A 16 -17.16 1.59 12.43
N SER A 17 -16.37 1.70 13.50
CA SER A 17 -15.22 2.58 13.62
C SER A 17 -14.07 1.81 14.27
N GLY A 18 -12.83 2.26 14.07
CA GLY A 18 -11.64 1.62 14.64
C GLY A 18 -10.78 0.83 13.66
N TRP A 19 -11.18 0.70 12.39
CA TRP A 19 -10.37 0.06 11.35
C TRP A 19 -8.97 0.69 11.22
N LYS A 20 -8.86 2.02 11.32
CA LYS A 20 -7.57 2.73 11.36
C LYS A 20 -6.66 2.26 12.51
N ASN A 21 -7.24 2.07 13.70
CA ASN A 21 -6.50 1.59 14.87
C ASN A 21 -6.09 0.12 14.71
N ILE A 22 -6.96 -0.71 14.12
CA ILE A 22 -6.66 -2.10 13.81
C ILE A 22 -5.46 -2.19 12.86
N PHE A 23 -5.47 -1.44 11.76
CA PHE A 23 -4.34 -1.39 10.83
C PHE A 23 -3.09 -0.76 11.45
N SER A 24 -3.23 0.24 12.35
CA SER A 24 -2.09 0.77 13.12
C SER A 24 -1.42 -0.31 13.98
N VAL A 25 -2.21 -1.15 14.67
CA VAL A 25 -1.67 -2.26 15.46
C VAL A 25 -0.99 -3.31 14.57
N PHE A 26 -1.58 -3.65 13.42
CA PHE A 26 -0.97 -4.58 12.48
C PHE A 26 0.28 -4.00 11.81
N HIS A 27 0.33 -2.70 11.54
CA HIS A 27 1.51 -2.03 11.02
C HIS A 27 2.68 -2.10 12.00
N LEU A 28 2.44 -1.88 13.30
CA LEU A 28 3.46 -2.09 14.33
C LEU A 28 3.92 -3.55 14.39
N ALA A 29 2.97 -4.49 14.32
CA ALA A 29 3.27 -5.92 14.30
C ALA A 29 4.03 -6.36 13.04
N ALA A 30 3.84 -5.68 11.90
CA ALA A 30 4.47 -6.01 10.63
C ALA A 30 6.00 -5.85 10.67
N GLY A 31 6.50 -4.94 11.50
CA GLY A 31 7.93 -4.72 11.73
C GLY A 31 8.53 -5.58 12.84
N ASP A 32 7.75 -6.47 13.46
CA ASP A 32 8.23 -7.33 14.55
C ASP A 32 9.23 -8.39 14.03
N GLN A 33 10.02 -8.95 14.94
CA GLN A 33 10.98 -10.01 14.66
C GLN A 33 10.40 -11.40 14.95
N GLU A 34 9.38 -11.49 15.80
CA GLU A 34 8.72 -12.73 16.17
C GLU A 34 7.76 -13.19 15.07
N GLU A 35 8.09 -14.31 14.43
CA GLU A 35 7.32 -14.87 13.31
C GLU A 35 5.83 -15.03 13.65
N ALA A 36 5.51 -15.58 14.82
CA ALA A 36 4.14 -15.79 15.25
C ALA A 36 3.32 -14.48 15.39
N ILE A 37 3.97 -13.34 15.65
CA ILE A 37 3.32 -12.03 15.73
C ILE A 37 3.06 -11.50 14.32
N VAL A 38 4.08 -11.55 13.46
CA VAL A 38 4.02 -11.08 12.06
C VAL A 38 3.00 -11.90 11.28
N GLU A 39 3.07 -13.23 11.37
CA GLU A 39 2.20 -14.16 10.66
C GLU A 39 0.73 -13.93 11.04
N LEU A 40 0.43 -13.84 12.34
CA LEU A 40 -0.94 -13.62 12.80
C LEU A 40 -1.52 -12.28 12.30
N ALA A 41 -0.70 -11.22 12.34
CA ALA A 41 -1.09 -9.91 11.83
C ALA A 41 -1.28 -9.93 10.31
N PHE A 42 -0.40 -10.62 9.58
CA PHE A 42 -0.46 -10.74 8.13
C PHE A 42 -1.65 -11.56 7.66
N GLN A 43 -1.90 -12.73 8.25
CA GLN A 43 -3.07 -13.57 7.94
C GLN A 43 -4.38 -12.80 8.18
N THR A 44 -4.47 -12.07 9.29
CA THR A 44 -5.66 -11.25 9.57
C THR A 44 -5.80 -10.11 8.56
N THR A 45 -4.70 -9.44 8.21
CA THR A 45 -4.69 -8.39 7.17
C THR A 45 -5.12 -8.94 5.81
N GLY A 46 -4.63 -10.11 5.43
CA GLY A 46 -5.02 -10.81 4.20
C GLY A 46 -6.49 -11.17 4.18
N LYS A 47 -7.06 -11.64 5.29
CA LYS A 47 -8.51 -11.87 5.43
C LYS A 47 -9.32 -10.58 5.25
N ILE A 48 -8.88 -9.47 5.86
CA ILE A 48 -9.56 -8.18 5.70
C ILE A 48 -9.61 -7.78 4.22
N ILE A 49 -8.49 -7.88 3.52
CA ILE A 49 -8.38 -7.43 2.12
C ILE A 49 -9.10 -8.38 1.15
N ASN A 50 -8.98 -9.70 1.33
CA ASN A 50 -9.55 -10.67 0.39
C ASN A 50 -11.04 -10.96 0.64
N GLU A 51 -11.53 -10.84 1.88
CA GLU A 51 -12.92 -11.20 2.22
C GLU A 51 -13.76 -10.01 2.68
N LEU A 52 -13.21 -9.19 3.58
CA LEU A 52 -14.02 -8.14 4.20
C LEU A 52 -14.18 -6.94 3.28
N TYR A 53 -13.16 -6.59 2.49
CA TYR A 53 -13.29 -5.53 1.49
C TYR A 53 -14.43 -5.86 0.53
N GLU A 54 -14.53 -7.08 0.01
CA GLU A 54 -15.65 -7.48 -0.85
C GLU A 54 -17.02 -7.27 -0.17
N LYS A 55 -17.13 -7.59 1.13
CA LYS A 55 -18.42 -7.61 1.85
C LYS A 55 -18.84 -6.27 2.45
N GLN A 56 -17.88 -5.44 2.88
CA GLN A 56 -18.17 -4.25 3.69
C GLN A 56 -17.17 -3.10 3.50
N PHE A 57 -16.55 -2.98 2.31
CA PHE A 57 -15.59 -1.88 2.01
C PHE A 57 -16.08 -0.47 2.39
N PRO A 58 -17.36 -0.08 2.20
CA PRO A 58 -17.82 1.25 2.60
C PRO A 58 -17.58 1.57 4.09
N ALA A 59 -17.66 0.59 4.98
CA ALA A 59 -17.40 0.79 6.41
C ALA A 59 -15.89 0.90 6.74
N MET A 60 -15.01 0.61 5.79
CA MET A 60 -13.56 0.53 5.96
C MET A 60 -12.80 1.56 5.12
N ILE A 61 -13.47 2.32 4.26
CA ILE A 61 -12.86 3.24 3.29
C ILE A 61 -11.89 4.22 3.94
N ASP A 62 -12.23 4.72 5.12
CA ASP A 62 -11.41 5.64 5.91
C ASP A 62 -10.03 5.05 6.28
N SER A 63 -9.93 3.73 6.39
CA SER A 63 -8.72 3.03 6.78
C SER A 63 -7.90 2.49 5.61
N PHE A 64 -8.29 2.78 4.37
CA PHE A 64 -7.62 2.27 3.18
C PHE A 64 -6.12 2.64 3.15
N GLN A 65 -5.78 3.89 3.47
CA GLN A 65 -4.38 4.34 3.51
C GLN A 65 -3.59 3.62 4.61
N ASP A 66 -4.21 3.38 5.78
CA ASP A 66 -3.60 2.63 6.87
C ASP A 66 -3.33 1.17 6.46
N ALA A 67 -4.25 0.56 5.70
CA ALA A 67 -4.09 -0.78 5.16
C ALA A 67 -2.91 -0.86 4.17
N VAL A 68 -2.84 0.07 3.22
CA VAL A 68 -1.73 0.16 2.26
C VAL A 68 -0.39 0.37 2.99
N LYS A 69 -0.35 1.26 3.98
CA LYS A 69 0.84 1.50 4.82
C LYS A 69 1.24 0.25 5.61
N CYS A 70 0.28 -0.48 6.15
CA CYS A 70 0.50 -1.74 6.84
C CYS A 70 1.13 -2.79 5.92
N LEU A 71 0.57 -3.00 4.72
CA LEU A 71 1.13 -3.90 3.70
C LEU A 71 2.53 -3.49 3.27
N SER A 72 2.79 -2.20 3.12
CA SER A 72 4.12 -1.68 2.81
C SER A 72 5.16 -2.08 3.85
N GLU A 73 4.77 -2.14 5.13
CA GLU A 73 5.66 -2.50 6.22
C GLU A 73 5.93 -4.00 6.24
N PHE A 74 4.92 -4.85 5.99
CA PHE A 74 5.12 -6.29 5.75
C PHE A 74 6.06 -6.54 4.57
N ALA A 75 5.89 -5.78 3.48
CA ALA A 75 6.77 -5.85 2.31
C ALA A 75 8.22 -5.43 2.62
N CYS A 76 8.43 -4.57 3.62
CA CYS A 76 9.76 -4.10 4.00
C CYS A 76 10.41 -4.93 5.12
N ASN A 77 9.73 -5.92 5.70
CA ASN A 77 10.31 -6.77 6.74
C ASN A 77 11.20 -7.85 6.11
N ALA A 78 12.50 -7.55 6.01
CA ALA A 78 13.50 -8.41 5.36
C ALA A 78 13.71 -9.79 6.01
N ARG A 79 13.10 -10.06 7.18
CA ARG A 79 13.13 -11.38 7.84
C ARG A 79 12.17 -12.39 7.22
N PHE A 80 11.10 -11.90 6.59
CA PHE A 80 9.99 -12.74 6.10
C PHE A 80 9.75 -12.48 4.61
N PRO A 81 10.65 -12.92 3.71
CA PRO A 81 10.58 -12.60 2.28
C PRO A 81 9.29 -13.12 1.60
N ASP A 82 8.77 -14.27 2.02
CA ASP A 82 7.50 -14.81 1.50
C ASP A 82 6.32 -13.89 1.86
N THR A 83 6.27 -13.45 3.12
CA THR A 83 5.31 -12.43 3.58
C THR A 83 5.48 -11.13 2.79
N SER A 84 6.71 -10.73 2.47
CA SER A 84 6.95 -9.53 1.68
C SER A 84 6.39 -9.62 0.26
N MET A 85 6.58 -10.76 -0.41
CA MET A 85 6.04 -11.00 -1.75
C MET A 85 4.51 -11.01 -1.75
N GLU A 86 3.93 -11.64 -0.74
CA GLU A 86 2.48 -11.76 -0.63
C GLU A 86 1.83 -10.44 -0.20
N ALA A 87 2.51 -9.63 0.60
CA ALA A 87 2.08 -8.26 0.90
C ALA A 87 2.01 -7.41 -0.38
N ILE A 88 3.02 -7.51 -1.27
CA ILE A 88 3.00 -6.82 -2.57
C ILE A 88 1.82 -7.32 -3.43
N ARG A 89 1.50 -8.62 -3.40
CA ARG A 89 0.31 -9.15 -4.09
C ARG A 89 -0.97 -8.54 -3.53
N LEU A 90 -1.11 -8.40 -2.22
CA LEU A 90 -2.27 -7.77 -1.59
C LEU A 90 -2.37 -6.27 -1.94
N VAL A 91 -1.25 -5.55 -2.09
CA VAL A 91 -1.28 -4.17 -2.59
C VAL A 91 -1.89 -4.10 -4.00
N ARG A 92 -1.60 -5.08 -4.87
CA ARG A 92 -2.26 -5.20 -6.17
C ARG A 92 -3.76 -5.46 -6.04
N THR A 93 -4.20 -6.26 -5.08
CA THR A 93 -5.63 -6.46 -4.78
C THR A 93 -6.29 -5.15 -4.35
N CYS A 94 -5.63 -4.32 -3.53
CA CYS A 94 -6.15 -3.01 -3.15
C CYS A 94 -6.40 -2.08 -4.35
N ALA A 95 -5.63 -2.21 -5.44
CA ALA A 95 -5.85 -1.43 -6.66
C ALA A 95 -7.20 -1.76 -7.32
N LEU A 96 -7.64 -3.03 -7.26
CA LEU A 96 -8.97 -3.41 -7.70
C LEU A 96 -10.06 -2.71 -6.87
N SER A 97 -9.88 -2.56 -5.56
CA SER A 97 -10.83 -1.85 -4.70
C SER A 97 -10.94 -0.37 -5.07
N VAL A 98 -9.83 0.29 -5.43
CA VAL A 98 -9.85 1.68 -5.90
C VAL A 98 -10.59 1.80 -7.23
N TYR A 99 -10.31 0.90 -8.17
CA TYR A 99 -10.92 0.91 -9.49
C TYR A 99 -12.42 0.56 -9.48
N SER A 100 -12.83 -0.43 -8.68
CA SER A 100 -14.21 -0.89 -8.61
C SER A 100 -15.13 0.01 -7.80
N SER A 101 -14.59 0.89 -6.96
CA SER A 101 -15.39 1.74 -6.07
C SER A 101 -14.87 3.18 -5.94
N PRO A 102 -14.61 3.89 -7.07
CA PRO A 102 -14.05 5.25 -7.03
C PRO A 102 -14.98 6.24 -6.32
N HIS A 103 -16.30 6.04 -6.42
CA HIS A 103 -17.31 6.86 -5.74
C HIS A 103 -17.13 6.86 -4.21
N LEU A 104 -16.73 5.75 -3.59
CA LEU A 104 -16.49 5.71 -2.14
C LEU A 104 -15.32 6.62 -1.73
N PHE A 105 -14.29 6.72 -2.56
CA PHE A 105 -13.16 7.62 -2.30
C PHE A 105 -13.53 9.09 -2.56
N ALA A 106 -14.39 9.34 -3.54
CA ALA A 106 -14.87 10.65 -3.92
C ALA A 106 -15.86 11.22 -2.90
N GLU A 107 -16.85 10.46 -2.46
CA GLU A 107 -17.99 10.96 -1.66
C GLU A 107 -17.70 11.04 -0.16
N HIS A 108 -16.78 10.24 0.36
CA HIS A 108 -16.58 10.09 1.80
C HIS A 108 -15.83 11.28 2.42
N ALA A 109 -16.50 12.42 2.60
CA ALA A 109 -15.95 13.63 3.21
C ALA A 109 -15.67 13.45 4.72
N GLY A 110 -14.58 12.77 5.06
CA GLY A 110 -14.18 12.47 6.45
C GLY A 110 -12.92 13.17 6.94
N MET A 111 -12.25 13.98 6.11
CA MET A 111 -11.04 14.72 6.53
C MET A 111 -11.26 16.23 6.41
N GLU A 112 -11.02 16.97 7.49
CA GLU A 112 -11.11 18.44 7.55
C GLU A 112 -10.23 19.15 6.49
N SER A 113 -9.27 18.45 5.88
CA SER A 113 -8.43 18.91 4.78
C SER A 113 -9.08 18.86 3.38
N ASP A 114 -10.29 18.33 3.24
CA ASP A 114 -10.93 18.08 1.93
C ASP A 114 -11.52 19.33 1.27
N ILE A 115 -11.67 20.43 2.01
CA ILE A 115 -12.40 21.63 1.55
C ILE A 115 -11.75 22.24 0.28
N ALA A 116 -10.48 21.96 0.03
CA ALA A 116 -9.73 22.44 -1.13
C ALA A 116 -9.55 21.43 -2.27
N VAL A 117 -10.02 20.18 -2.12
CA VAL A 117 -9.76 19.09 -3.10
C VAL A 117 -11.06 18.70 -3.82
N THR A 118 -11.03 18.72 -5.16
CA THR A 118 -12.18 18.30 -5.97
C THR A 118 -12.55 16.84 -5.67
N GLU A 119 -13.83 16.48 -5.83
CA GLU A 119 -14.30 15.12 -5.49
C GLU A 119 -13.54 14.04 -6.24
N ASP A 120 -13.28 14.31 -7.51
CA ASP A 120 -12.53 13.41 -8.34
C ASP A 120 -11.08 13.25 -7.87
N ASP A 121 -10.43 14.35 -7.47
CA ASP A 121 -9.06 14.33 -6.95
C ASP A 121 -8.94 13.60 -5.61
N ARG A 122 -10.05 13.45 -4.87
CA ARG A 122 -10.06 12.61 -3.65
C ARG A 122 -9.81 11.14 -3.99
N VAL A 123 -10.24 10.65 -5.16
CA VAL A 123 -9.92 9.28 -5.63
C VAL A 123 -8.41 9.11 -5.79
N TRP A 124 -7.74 10.12 -6.34
CA TRP A 124 -6.28 10.11 -6.46
C TRP A 124 -5.59 10.19 -5.11
N VAL A 125 -5.89 11.21 -4.31
CA VAL A 125 -5.20 11.49 -3.05
C VAL A 125 -5.39 10.38 -2.02
N ARG A 126 -6.53 9.68 -2.04
CA ARG A 126 -6.88 8.68 -1.02
C ARG A 126 -6.74 7.25 -1.47
N GLY A 127 -6.87 6.98 -2.77
CA GLY A 127 -6.79 5.64 -3.35
C GLY A 127 -5.47 5.45 -4.07
N TRP A 128 -5.36 6.02 -5.27
CA TRP A 128 -4.27 5.72 -6.20
C TRP A 128 -2.90 6.19 -5.72
N PHE A 129 -2.78 7.43 -5.24
CA PHE A 129 -1.51 8.01 -4.86
C PHE A 129 -0.86 7.30 -3.66
N PRO A 130 -1.55 7.05 -2.53
CA PRO A 130 -0.99 6.30 -1.41
C PRO A 130 -0.53 4.89 -1.81
N LEU A 131 -1.28 4.23 -2.70
CA LEU A 131 -0.97 2.89 -3.19
C LEU A 131 0.31 2.87 -4.03
N LEU A 132 0.39 3.74 -5.04
CA LEU A 132 1.55 3.84 -5.92
C LEU A 132 2.80 4.35 -5.17
N PHE A 133 2.60 5.29 -4.25
CA PHE A 133 3.66 5.79 -3.39
C PHE A 133 4.20 4.70 -2.45
N SER A 134 3.31 3.86 -1.88
CA SER A 134 3.73 2.72 -1.05
C SER A 134 4.62 1.75 -1.84
N LEU A 135 4.23 1.37 -3.06
CA LEU A 135 5.08 0.52 -3.90
C LEU A 135 6.43 1.17 -4.20
N SER A 136 6.45 2.47 -4.49
CA SER A 136 7.70 3.23 -4.63
C SER A 136 8.56 3.18 -3.36
N CYS A 137 7.98 3.28 -2.17
CA CYS A 137 8.72 3.13 -0.92
C CYS A 137 9.33 1.73 -0.79
N VAL A 138 8.60 0.67 -1.15
CA VAL A 138 9.13 -0.71 -1.15
C VAL A 138 10.32 -0.84 -2.11
N VAL A 139 10.21 -0.28 -3.32
CA VAL A 139 11.31 -0.28 -4.32
C VAL A 139 12.56 0.44 -3.81
N ASN A 140 12.42 1.44 -2.94
CA ASN A 140 13.56 2.18 -2.40
C ASN A 140 14.14 1.58 -1.12
N ARG A 141 13.36 0.81 -0.34
CA ARG A 141 13.76 0.30 0.99
C ARG A 141 14.24 -1.16 1.01
N CYS A 142 13.86 -1.97 0.03
CA CYS A 142 13.98 -3.44 0.13
C CYS A 142 15.17 -4.03 -0.64
N LYS A 143 15.33 -5.36 -0.58
CA LYS A 143 16.33 -6.11 -1.37
C LYS A 143 15.87 -6.31 -2.83
N LEU A 144 16.80 -6.72 -3.69
CA LEU A 144 16.61 -6.73 -5.15
C LEU A 144 15.37 -7.48 -5.64
N ASP A 145 15.08 -8.63 -5.06
CA ASP A 145 13.92 -9.48 -5.36
C ASP A 145 12.60 -8.76 -5.06
N VAL A 146 12.44 -8.25 -3.84
CA VAL A 146 11.27 -7.51 -3.39
C VAL A 146 11.11 -6.21 -4.19
N ARG A 147 12.21 -5.49 -4.45
CA ARG A 147 12.23 -4.29 -5.29
C ARG A 147 11.72 -4.58 -6.69
N THR A 148 12.23 -5.63 -7.32
CA THR A 148 11.84 -6.03 -8.68
C THR A 148 10.35 -6.38 -8.73
N ARG A 149 9.86 -7.11 -7.72
CA ARG A 149 8.44 -7.46 -7.64
C ARG A 149 7.55 -6.24 -7.44
N ALA A 150 7.91 -5.33 -6.53
CA ALA A 150 7.16 -4.11 -6.27
C ALA A 150 7.11 -3.20 -7.51
N LEU A 151 8.23 -3.05 -8.23
CA LEU A 151 8.30 -2.28 -9.46
C LEU A 151 7.42 -2.90 -10.57
N THR A 152 7.47 -4.22 -10.70
CA THR A 152 6.61 -4.96 -11.64
C THR A 152 5.14 -4.69 -11.35
N VAL A 153 4.71 -4.85 -10.08
CA VAL A 153 3.32 -4.61 -9.68
C VAL A 153 2.92 -3.14 -9.88
N LEU A 154 3.81 -2.18 -9.61
CA LEU A 154 3.56 -0.77 -9.86
C LEU A 154 3.22 -0.54 -11.35
N PHE A 155 4.07 -1.02 -12.26
CA PHE A 155 3.82 -0.87 -13.70
C PHE A 155 2.62 -1.67 -14.19
N GLU A 156 2.35 -2.85 -13.62
CA GLU A 156 1.12 -3.60 -13.92
C GLU A 156 -0.13 -2.79 -13.56
N ILE A 157 -0.16 -2.14 -12.40
CA ILE A 157 -1.27 -1.28 -11.97
C ILE A 157 -1.43 -0.10 -12.92
N VAL A 158 -0.33 0.61 -13.22
CA VAL A 158 -0.35 1.75 -14.13
C VAL A 158 -0.82 1.33 -15.54
N LYS A 159 -0.36 0.19 -16.04
CA LYS A 159 -0.79 -0.34 -17.34
C LYS A 159 -2.26 -0.75 -17.35
N THR A 160 -2.74 -1.35 -16.26
CA THR A 160 -4.11 -1.91 -16.19
C THR A 160 -5.15 -0.82 -15.95
N TYR A 161 -4.85 0.17 -15.11
CA TYR A 161 -5.83 1.17 -14.66
C TYR A 161 -5.48 2.60 -15.10
N GLY A 162 -4.36 2.83 -15.78
CA GLY A 162 -3.92 4.18 -16.15
C GLY A 162 -4.90 4.94 -17.07
N GLU A 163 -5.75 4.23 -17.81
CA GLU A 163 -6.81 4.87 -18.61
C GLU A 163 -7.85 5.59 -17.73
N SER A 164 -8.03 5.18 -16.47
CA SER A 164 -8.91 5.88 -15.54
C SER A 164 -8.25 7.07 -14.85
N PHE A 165 -6.98 7.37 -15.15
CA PHE A 165 -6.24 8.46 -14.50
C PHE A 165 -6.43 9.77 -15.25
N ARG A 166 -6.53 10.86 -14.49
CA ARG A 166 -6.60 12.22 -15.07
C ARG A 166 -5.22 12.69 -15.53
N ALA A 167 -5.21 13.57 -16.53
CA ALA A 167 -3.99 14.13 -17.11
C ALA A 167 -3.06 14.76 -16.06
N HIS A 168 -3.60 15.42 -15.03
CA HIS A 168 -2.78 16.02 -13.96
C HIS A 168 -2.27 15.00 -12.94
N TRP A 169 -2.97 13.89 -12.70
CA TRP A 169 -2.49 12.81 -11.82
C TRP A 169 -1.23 12.14 -12.37
N TRP A 170 -1.15 12.00 -13.70
CA TRP A 170 0.07 11.53 -14.36
C TRP A 170 1.31 12.37 -14.01
N LYS A 171 1.16 13.69 -13.82
CA LYS A 171 2.28 14.56 -13.41
C LYS A 171 2.82 14.18 -12.04
N ASP A 172 1.94 13.86 -11.10
CA ASP A 172 2.35 13.42 -9.75
C ASP A 172 2.93 12.01 -9.78
N LEU A 173 2.35 11.11 -10.59
CA LEU A 173 2.90 9.78 -10.81
C LEU A 173 4.32 9.84 -11.39
N PHE A 174 4.56 10.69 -12.40
CA PHE A 174 5.88 10.83 -12.99
C PHE A 174 6.91 11.33 -11.98
N LYS A 175 6.56 12.23 -11.05
CA LYS A 175 7.47 12.61 -9.96
C LYS A 175 7.85 11.42 -9.09
N VAL A 176 6.91 10.51 -8.80
CA VAL A 176 7.18 9.27 -8.06
C VAL A 176 8.09 8.35 -8.87
N LEU A 177 7.76 8.10 -10.13
CA LEU A 177 8.54 7.23 -11.02
C LEU A 177 9.98 7.75 -11.21
N PHE A 178 10.14 9.04 -11.50
CA PHE A 178 11.47 9.62 -11.68
C PHE A 178 12.33 9.50 -10.42
N ARG A 179 11.77 9.67 -9.22
CA ARG A 179 12.51 9.45 -7.97
C ARG A 179 13.01 8.01 -7.80
N ILE A 180 12.25 7.02 -8.26
CA ILE A 180 12.69 5.61 -8.23
C ILE A 180 13.94 5.43 -9.09
N PHE A 181 13.99 6.06 -10.27
CA PHE A 181 15.09 5.93 -11.21
C PHE A 181 16.26 6.89 -10.93
N ASP A 182 16.01 8.06 -10.33
CA ASP A 182 17.05 9.01 -9.93
C ASP A 182 17.91 8.46 -8.78
N ASN A 183 17.31 7.70 -7.85
CA ASN A 183 18.06 6.98 -6.80
C ASN A 183 18.93 5.84 -7.35
N MET A 184 18.80 5.49 -8.63
CA MET A 184 19.66 4.53 -9.33
C MET A 184 20.87 5.20 -10.00
N LYS A 185 21.08 6.52 -9.82
CA LYS A 185 22.34 7.18 -10.22
C LYS A 185 23.48 6.57 -9.39
N LEU A 186 24.30 5.79 -10.09
CA LEU A 186 25.52 5.12 -9.63
C LEU A 186 26.37 6.04 -8.75
N PRO A 187 27.09 5.53 -7.73
CA PRO A 187 28.22 6.27 -7.19
C PRO A 187 29.25 6.44 -8.32
N GLU A 188 29.31 7.64 -8.90
CA GLU A 188 30.46 8.06 -9.70
C GLU A 188 31.70 8.06 -8.79
N HIS A 189 32.79 7.51 -9.34
CA HIS A 189 34.13 7.34 -8.74
C HIS A 189 34.37 6.11 -7.85
N HIS A 190 34.40 4.94 -8.46
CA HIS A 190 35.61 4.12 -8.31
C HIS A 190 36.56 4.45 -9.46
N THR A 191 37.68 5.05 -9.08
CA THR A 191 38.83 5.39 -9.91
C THR A 191 39.29 4.15 -10.68
N GLU A 192 38.98 4.08 -11.98
CA GLU A 192 39.80 3.27 -12.89
C GLU A 192 41.17 3.95 -12.92
N LYS A 193 42.13 3.29 -12.27
CA LYS A 193 43.54 3.57 -12.48
C LYS A 193 43.79 3.41 -13.97
N ALA A 194 44.15 4.50 -14.63
CA ALA A 194 44.76 4.46 -15.94
C ALA A 194 46.06 3.65 -15.80
N GLU A 195 46.03 2.40 -16.24
CA GLU A 195 47.21 1.76 -16.78
C GLU A 195 47.39 2.30 -18.21
N TRP A 196 48.67 2.50 -18.57
CA TRP A 196 49.23 2.99 -19.83
C TRP A 196 49.36 4.52 -19.95
#